data_AF-A0A5C5RAB5-F1
#
_entry.id   AF-A0A5C5RAB5-F1
#
_cell.length_a   1.000
_cell.length_b   1.000
_cell.length_c   1.000
_cell.angle_alpha   90.00
_cell.angle_beta   90.00
_cell.angle_gamma   90.00
#
_symmetry.space_group_name_H-M   'P 1'
#
loop_
_entity.id
_entity.type
_entity.pdbx_description
1 polymer ?
#
loop_
_entity_poly.entity_id
_entity_poly.type
_entity_poly.pdbx_seq_one_letter_code
_entity_poly.pdbx_strand_id
1 'polypeptide(L)' 'MTTVSLSFAQSPSTLQLPEYAVKSWIIMDYDTGAVLAEYNSTVQFEPASITKVMTDYVIADA' A
#
# COMPACT_ATOMS: atom_id res chain seq x y z
N MET A 1 -28.46 -41.49 15.19
CA MET A 1 -27.14 -41.27 14.59
C MET A 1 -26.97 -39.77 14.48
N THR A 2 -26.13 -39.19 15.34
CA THR A 2 -25.99 -37.73 15.51
C THR A 2 -24.74 -37.29 14.77
N THR A 3 -24.88 -36.53 13.70
CA THR A 3 -23.76 -35.95 12.95
C THR A 3 -23.32 -34.65 13.61
N VAL A 4 -22.07 -34.60 14.07
CA VAL A 4 -21.42 -33.39 14.57
C VAL A 4 -20.68 -32.74 13.39
N SER A 5 -21.07 -31.52 13.03
CA SER A 5 -20.36 -30.68 12.06
C SER A 5 -19.28 -29.86 12.78
N LEU A 6 -18.04 -29.94 12.32
CA LEU A 6 -16.93 -29.09 12.80
C LEU A 6 -16.74 -27.91 11.85
N SER A 7 -16.92 -26.69 12.37
CA SER A 7 -16.60 -25.44 11.66
C SER A 7 -15.16 -25.02 11.99
N PHE A 8 -14.35 -24.79 10.97
CA PHE A 8 -13.02 -24.19 11.11
C PHE A 8 -13.13 -22.67 10.99
N ALA A 9 -12.84 -21.94 12.06
CA ALA A 9 -12.65 -20.49 12.00
C ALA A 9 -11.17 -20.21 11.69
N GLN A 10 -10.87 -19.71 10.49
CA GLN A 10 -9.53 -19.27 10.12
C GLN A 10 -9.34 -17.83 10.62
N SER A 11 -8.42 -17.63 11.56
CA SER A 11 -8.05 -16.31 12.06
C SER A 11 -7.45 -15.47 10.91
N PRO A 12 -7.83 -14.20 10.74
CA PRO A 12 -7.17 -13.34 9.79
C PRO A 12 -5.71 -13.16 10.21
N SER A 13 -4.77 -13.53 9.33
CA SER A 13 -3.36 -13.19 9.49
C SER A 13 -3.25 -11.67 9.40
N THR A 14 -3.05 -11.01 10.54
CA THR A 14 -2.81 -9.57 10.57
C THR A 14 -1.43 -9.31 9.97
N LEU A 15 -1.39 -8.73 8.77
CA LEU A 15 -0.14 -8.24 8.16
C LEU A 15 0.44 -7.17 9.08
N GLN A 16 1.51 -7.50 9.79
CA GLN A 16 2.23 -6.57 10.63
C GLN A 16 3.22 -5.81 9.74
N LEU A 17 2.89 -4.56 9.42
CA LEU A 17 3.76 -3.70 8.62
C LEU A 17 4.96 -3.26 9.47
N PRO A 18 6.18 -3.24 8.88
CA PRO A 18 7.35 -2.75 9.59
C PRO A 18 7.18 -1.28 9.97
N GLU A 19 7.67 -0.92 11.15
CA GLU A 19 7.75 0.49 11.54
C GLU A 19 8.98 1.11 10.87
N TYR A 20 8.73 1.97 9.89
CA TYR A 20 9.79 2.68 9.16
C TYR A 20 10.02 4.06 9.78
N ALA A 21 11.28 4.46 9.93
CA ALA A 21 11.66 5.81 10.38
C ALA A 21 11.49 6.85 9.25
N VAL A 22 10.27 6.98 8.70
CA VAL A 22 9.92 7.91 7.62
C VAL A 22 8.65 8.69 7.95
N LYS A 23 8.50 9.88 7.35
CA LYS A 23 7.35 10.78 7.61
C LYS A 23 6.05 10.29 6.96
N SER A 24 6.16 9.68 5.78
CA SER A 24 5.04 9.12 5.02
C SER A 24 5.52 8.03 4.06
N TRP A 25 4.62 7.12 3.71
CA TRP A 25 4.84 6.08 2.70
C TRP A 25 3.50 5.51 2.20
N ILE A 26 3.53 4.88 1.02
CA ILE A 26 2.39 4.17 0.42
C ILE A 26 2.89 2.94 -0.36
N ILE A 27 2.15 1.84 -0.29
CA ILE A 27 2.36 0.64 -1.09
C ILE A 27 1.07 0.40 -1.89
N MET A 28 1.18 0.39 -3.20
CA MET A 28 0.06 0.25 -4.12
C MET A 28 0.35 -0.85 -5.14
N ASP A 29 -0.67 -1.66 -5.42
CA ASP A 29 -0.65 -2.62 -6.51
C ASP A 29 -0.73 -1.90 -7.87
N TYR A 30 0.15 -2.27 -8.81
CA TYR A 30 0.28 -1.57 -10.09
C TYR A 30 -0.92 -1.80 -11.03
N ASP A 31 -1.43 -3.04 -11.11
CA ASP A 31 -2.47 -3.39 -12.07
C ASP A 31 -3.86 -2.90 -11.64
N THR A 32 -4.15 -2.97 -10.34
CA THR A 32 -5.46 -2.65 -9.77
C THR A 32 -5.55 -1.26 -9.14
N GLY A 33 -4.41 -0.64 -8.81
CA GLY A 33 -4.36 0.58 -8.02
C GLY A 33 -4.77 0.41 -6.56
N ALA A 34 -4.90 -0.84 -6.08
CA ALA A 34 -5.28 -1.10 -4.70
C ALA A 34 -4.17 -0.67 -3.74
N VAL A 35 -4.51 0.14 -2.74
CA VAL A 35 -3.59 0.50 -1.65
C VAL A 35 -3.50 -0.68 -0.69
N LEU A 36 -2.33 -1.29 -0.62
CA LEU A 36 -2.08 -2.46 0.24
C LEU A 36 -1.77 -2.02 1.67
N ALA A 37 -1.08 -0.89 1.82
CA ALA A 37 -0.76 -0.27 3.09
C ALA A 37 -0.27 1.17 2.89
N GLU A 38 -0.47 2.02 3.88
CA GLU A 38 -0.04 3.42 3.83
C GLU A 38 0.18 4.03 5.22
N TYR A 39 0.94 5.12 5.27
CA TYR A 39 1.11 5.97 6.44
C TYR A 39 1.29 7.42 6.00
N ASN A 40 0.41 8.31 6.43
CA ASN A 40 0.43 9.75 6.08
C ASN A 40 0.55 10.03 4.56
N SER A 41 0.01 9.16 3.70
CA SER A 41 0.13 9.23 2.23
C SER A 41 -0.50 10.49 1.62
N THR A 42 -1.56 11.02 2.22
CA THR A 42 -2.29 12.21 1.74
C THR A 42 -1.72 13.53 2.29
N VAL A 43 -0.79 13.47 3.24
CA VAL A 43 -0.16 14.67 3.80
C VAL A 43 0.79 15.26 2.75
N GLN A 44 0.72 16.57 2.56
CA GLN A 44 1.56 17.28 1.61
C GLN A 44 2.99 17.46 2.15
N PHE A 45 3.98 17.12 1.34
CA PHE A 45 5.40 17.30 1.62
C PHE A 45 6.11 17.89 0.41
N GLU A 46 7.28 18.52 0.64
CA GLU A 46 8.12 18.96 -0.46
C GLU A 46 8.69 17.74 -1.22
N PRO A 47 8.44 17.60 -2.53
CA PRO A 47 8.84 16.42 -3.29
C PRO A 47 10.35 16.36 -3.60
N ALA A 48 11.08 17.47 -3.40
CA ALA A 48 12.50 17.61 -3.74
C ALA A 48 12.82 17.04 -5.15
N SER A 49 13.68 16.03 -5.25
CA SER A 49 14.05 15.44 -6.54
C SER A 49 12.97 14.53 -7.15
N ILE A 50 11.92 14.12 -6.42
CA ILE A 50 10.81 13.32 -6.96
C ILE A 50 10.06 14.08 -8.06
N THR A 51 10.10 15.42 -8.07
CA THR A 51 9.57 16.25 -9.16
C THR A 51 10.08 15.83 -10.55
N LYS A 52 11.31 15.26 -10.63
CA LYS A 52 11.87 14.76 -11.88
C LYS A 52 11.02 13.66 -12.53
N VAL A 53 10.30 12.86 -11.73
CA VAL A 53 9.37 11.84 -12.25
C VAL A 53 8.31 12.46 -13.16
N MET A 54 7.75 13.61 -12.77
CA MET A 54 6.77 14.32 -13.60
C MET A 54 7.43 15.00 -14.82
N THR A 55 8.65 15.51 -14.68
CA THR A 55 9.40 16.04 -15.83
C THR A 55 9.65 14.96 -16.87
N ASP A 56 10.12 13.78 -16.45
CA ASP A 56 10.39 12.65 -17.33
C ASP A 56 9.09 12.16 -17.99
N TYR A 57 7.98 12.12 -17.24
CA TYR A 57 6.66 11.78 -17.77
C TYR A 57 6.24 12.72 -18.92
N VAL A 58 6.38 14.04 -18.73
CA VAL A 58 6.02 15.03 -19.76
C VAL A 58 6.94 14.94 -20.98
N ILE A 59 8.24 14.66 -20.79
CA ILE A 59 9.19 14.49 -21.89
C ILE A 59 8.88 13.23 -22.70
N ALA A 60 8.49 12.13 -22.03
CA ALA A 60 8.19 10.86 -22.70
C ALA A 60 6.89 10.89 -23.53
N ASP A 61 5.95 11.78 -23.17
CA ASP A 61 4.69 11.98 -23.91
C ASP A 61 4.86 12.86 -25.17
N ALA A 62 5.89 13.72 -25.19
CA ALA A 62 6.19 14.66 -26.27
C ALA A 62 6.83 13.99 -27.50
#